data_AF-A0A953SME6-F1
#
_entry.id   AF-A0A953SME6-F1
#
_cell.length_a   1.000
_cell.length_b   1.000
_cell.length_c   1.000
_cell.angle_alpha   90.00
_cell.angle_beta   90.00
_cell.angle_gamma   90.00
#
_symmetry.space_group_name_H-M   'P 1'
#
loop_
_entity.id
_entity.type
_entity.pdbx_description
1 polymer ?
#
loop_
_entity_poly.entity_id
_entity_poly.type
_entity_poly.pdbx_seq_one_letter_code
_entity_poly.pdbx_strand_id
1 'polypeptide(L)'
;YMGSPGERGGVNIWMWKADRQTNIDRGYQDVDAAFPQRAVDDYPYPAFGTEKAPAPELSASAPITQHHPLYLTAWGAGNLVADPLLKTPVECLTARGPGTLAGKPANVQIVSGKAVYDRGVWSVQMQRTMDLPHEHGAADERVFRRGDYIPVSFAIWNGASGDRDGRKSISIWQKLVID
;
A
#
# COMPACT_ATOMS: atom_id res chain seq x y z
N TYR A 1 15.72 -10.57 -8.13
CA TYR A 1 16.48 -9.58 -8.94
C TYR A 1 15.74 -8.25 -8.85
N MET A 2 16.38 -7.17 -8.40
CA MET A 2 15.74 -5.86 -8.16
C MET A 2 15.89 -4.89 -9.34
N GLY A 3 16.09 -5.43 -10.55
CA GLY A 3 16.44 -4.63 -11.71
C GLY A 3 17.91 -4.22 -11.73
N SER A 4 18.23 -3.31 -12.65
CA SER A 4 19.52 -2.66 -12.80
C SER A 4 19.37 -1.14 -12.90
N PRO A 5 20.44 -0.36 -12.68
CA PRO A 5 20.38 1.10 -12.67
C PRO A 5 20.07 1.74 -14.04
N GLY A 6 20.17 0.98 -15.12
CA GLY A 6 19.94 1.49 -16.48
C GLY A 6 18.51 2.00 -16.68
N GLU A 7 18.34 2.88 -17.67
CA GLU A 7 17.05 3.55 -17.96
C GLU A 7 15.89 2.56 -18.15
N ARG A 8 16.17 1.39 -18.74
CA ARG A 8 15.20 0.27 -18.92
C ARG A 8 15.42 -0.91 -17.98
N GLY A 9 16.29 -0.76 -17.00
CA GLY A 9 16.68 -1.80 -16.04
C GLY A 9 15.75 -1.93 -14.83
N GLY A 10 14.87 -0.96 -14.63
CA GLY A 10 13.95 -0.95 -13.49
C GLY A 10 12.93 -2.07 -13.51
N VAL A 11 12.48 -2.47 -12.32
CA VAL A 11 11.37 -3.42 -12.13
C VAL A 11 10.19 -2.70 -11.50
N ASN A 12 9.00 -2.95 -12.05
CA ASN A 12 7.74 -2.58 -11.43
C ASN A 12 7.33 -3.71 -10.48
N ILE A 13 6.95 -3.35 -9.24
CA ILE A 13 6.66 -4.30 -8.18
C ILE A 13 5.27 -3.99 -7.64
N TRP A 14 4.41 -5.00 -7.57
CA TRP A 14 3.14 -4.93 -6.86
C TRP A 14 3.28 -5.71 -5.56
N MET A 15 3.11 -5.02 -4.44
CA MET A 15 3.30 -5.59 -3.11
C MET A 15 2.01 -5.53 -2.32
N TRP A 16 1.32 -6.66 -2.22
CA TRP A 16 0.25 -6.82 -1.25
C TRP A 16 0.84 -6.93 0.18
N LYS A 17 0.18 -6.30 1.15
CA LYS A 17 0.57 -6.42 2.56
C LYS A 17 -0.62 -6.75 3.48
N ALA A 18 -0.40 -7.67 4.41
CA ALA A 18 -1.43 -8.16 5.33
C ALA A 18 -1.90 -7.11 6.35
N ASP A 19 -1.01 -6.23 6.82
CA ASP A 19 -1.33 -5.08 7.67
C ASP A 19 -2.31 -4.13 6.95
N ARG A 20 -2.05 -3.81 5.68
CA ARG A 20 -2.96 -2.96 4.89
C ARG A 20 -4.30 -3.63 4.60
N GLN A 21 -4.30 -4.94 4.32
CA GLN A 21 -5.55 -5.71 4.19
C GLN A 21 -6.39 -5.59 5.46
N THR A 22 -5.75 -5.75 6.62
CA THR A 22 -6.42 -5.63 7.92
C THR A 22 -6.95 -4.22 8.15
N ASN A 23 -6.17 -3.18 7.83
CA ASN A 23 -6.59 -1.78 7.94
C ASN A 23 -7.84 -1.49 7.09
N ILE A 24 -7.93 -2.07 5.89
CA ILE A 24 -9.08 -1.88 5.00
C ILE A 24 -10.30 -2.65 5.50
N ASP A 25 -10.12 -3.89 5.95
CA ASP A 25 -11.24 -4.75 6.35
C ASP A 25 -11.79 -4.39 7.74
N ARG A 26 -10.95 -3.88 8.65
CA ARG A 26 -11.27 -3.67 10.07
C ARG A 26 -11.11 -2.23 10.54
N GLY A 27 -10.81 -1.31 9.64
CA GLY A 27 -10.42 0.05 9.98
C GLY A 27 -8.94 0.15 10.35
N TYR A 28 -8.40 1.36 10.32
CA TYR A 28 -6.98 1.63 10.57
C TYR A 28 -6.55 1.11 11.95
N GLN A 29 -5.57 0.20 11.97
CA GLN A 29 -5.09 -0.45 13.19
C GLN A 29 -4.03 0.44 13.87
N ASP A 30 -4.48 1.37 14.71
CA ASP A 30 -3.62 2.24 15.53
C ASP A 30 -3.73 1.91 17.03
N VAL A 31 -3.07 2.70 17.88
CA VAL A 31 -3.09 2.59 19.35
C VAL A 31 -4.53 2.56 19.88
N ASP A 32 -5.45 3.31 19.27
CA ASP A 32 -6.87 3.29 19.65
C ASP A 32 -7.55 1.95 19.39
N ALA A 33 -7.19 1.27 18.30
CA ALA A 33 -7.71 -0.06 18.00
C ALA A 33 -7.14 -1.12 18.96
N ALA A 34 -5.88 -0.97 19.37
CA ALA A 34 -5.22 -1.88 20.31
C ALA A 34 -5.67 -1.66 21.78
N PHE A 35 -5.96 -0.41 22.16
CA PHE A 35 -6.30 -0.01 23.52
C PHE A 35 -7.56 0.87 23.54
N PRO A 36 -8.75 0.30 23.31
CA PRO A 36 -9.99 1.07 23.16
C PRO A 36 -10.43 1.83 24.41
N GLN A 37 -9.89 1.48 25.59
CA GLN A 37 -10.21 2.13 26.88
C GLN A 37 -9.08 3.06 27.38
N ARG A 38 -8.10 3.40 26.54
CA ARG A 38 -7.02 4.28 26.95
C ARG A 38 -7.56 5.69 27.23
N ALA A 39 -7.01 6.35 28.25
CA ALA A 39 -7.18 7.79 28.40
C ALA A 39 -6.42 8.50 27.26
N VAL A 40 -7.02 9.56 26.73
CA VAL A 40 -6.43 10.38 25.67
C VAL A 40 -6.44 11.82 26.15
N ASP A 41 -5.29 12.49 26.00
CA ASP A 41 -5.20 13.92 26.21
C ASP A 41 -5.82 14.62 24.99
N ASP A 42 -6.83 15.45 25.22
CA ASP A 42 -7.44 16.26 24.17
C ASP A 42 -6.52 17.43 23.82
N TYR A 43 -6.17 17.55 22.54
CA TYR A 43 -5.36 18.65 22.04
C TYR A 43 -6.27 19.72 21.42
N PRO A 44 -6.18 20.99 21.85
CA PRO A 44 -7.15 22.04 21.53
C PRO A 44 -7.08 22.59 20.08
N TYR A 45 -6.48 21.87 19.14
CA TYR A 45 -6.45 22.28 17.73
C TYR A 45 -7.59 21.61 16.96
N PRO A 46 -8.38 22.38 16.18
CA PRO A 46 -9.77 22.03 15.91
C PRO A 46 -9.94 20.99 14.79
N ALA A 47 -10.96 20.15 15.00
CA ALA A 47 -11.82 19.54 13.98
C ALA A 47 -11.26 18.39 13.13
N PHE A 48 -11.07 17.20 13.72
CA PHE A 48 -11.01 15.93 12.96
C PHE A 48 -11.98 14.86 13.46
N GLY A 49 -13.11 15.29 14.02
CA GLY A 49 -14.32 14.49 14.15
C GLY A 49 -15.31 14.89 13.06
N THR A 50 -16.05 13.92 12.53
CA THR A 50 -17.16 14.11 11.58
C THR A 50 -17.92 15.43 11.80
N GLU A 51 -18.26 16.15 10.73
CA GLU A 51 -18.95 17.47 10.71
C GLU A 51 -20.29 17.57 11.51
N LYS A 52 -20.67 16.55 12.29
CA LYS A 52 -21.94 16.45 13.02
C LYS A 52 -21.83 15.99 14.49
N ALA A 53 -20.69 16.13 15.15
CA ALA A 53 -20.64 15.93 16.61
C ALA A 53 -20.59 17.29 17.34
N PRO A 54 -21.61 17.66 18.14
CA PRO A 54 -21.48 18.80 19.03
C PRO A 54 -20.39 18.50 20.08
N ALA A 55 -19.42 19.40 20.22
CA ALA A 55 -18.41 19.34 21.29
C ALA A 55 -19.13 19.31 22.65
N PRO A 56 -18.99 18.24 23.46
CA PRO A 56 -17.72 17.63 23.85
C PRO A 56 -17.68 16.08 23.70
N GLU A 57 -18.41 15.50 22.75
CA GLU A 57 -18.36 14.06 22.47
C GLU A 57 -17.55 13.74 21.21
N LEU A 58 -16.41 14.42 21.02
CA LEU A 58 -15.33 13.83 20.24
C LEU A 58 -14.83 12.64 21.06
N SER A 59 -15.48 11.48 20.90
CA SER A 59 -14.96 10.25 21.49
C SER A 59 -13.51 10.14 21.04
N ALA A 60 -12.58 10.07 21.98
CA ALA A 60 -11.15 9.95 21.68
C ALA A 60 -10.81 8.75 20.77
N SER A 61 -11.77 7.83 20.62
CA SER A 61 -11.73 6.65 19.75
C SER A 61 -12.37 6.86 18.36
N ALA A 62 -12.80 8.07 18.01
CA ALA A 62 -13.39 8.33 16.69
C ALA A 62 -12.31 8.17 15.60
N PRO A 63 -12.63 7.54 14.45
CA PRO A 63 -11.65 7.37 13.38
C PRO A 63 -11.23 8.74 12.83
N ILE A 64 -9.93 8.95 12.67
CA ILE A 64 -9.38 10.15 12.05
C ILE A 64 -9.65 10.09 10.55
N THR A 65 -10.64 10.86 10.08
CA THR A 65 -11.03 10.90 8.66
C THR A 65 -10.49 12.11 7.90
N GLN A 66 -9.92 13.08 8.62
CA GLN A 66 -9.38 14.32 8.09
C GLN A 66 -8.14 14.70 8.94
N HIS A 67 -7.22 15.49 8.41
CA HIS A 67 -6.06 15.99 9.16
C HIS A 67 -5.57 17.35 8.68
N HIS A 68 -4.85 18.06 9.55
CA HIS A 68 -4.07 19.23 9.18
C HIS A 68 -2.65 18.77 8.82
N PRO A 69 -2.15 19.03 7.60
CA PRO A 69 -0.85 18.57 7.16
C PRO A 69 0.33 19.01 8.04
N LEU A 70 0.21 20.12 8.80
CA LEU A 70 1.28 20.57 9.71
C LEU A 70 1.43 19.72 10.98
N TYR A 71 0.39 18.98 11.40
CA TYR A 71 0.41 18.23 12.67
C TYR A 71 0.53 16.72 12.45
N LEU A 72 -0.13 16.19 11.41
CA LEU A 72 0.05 14.82 10.96
C LEU A 72 0.91 14.82 9.69
N THR A 73 2.17 15.23 9.84
CA THR A 73 3.08 15.57 8.73
C THR A 73 3.37 14.40 7.80
N ALA A 74 3.43 13.17 8.31
CA ALA A 74 3.60 11.98 7.45
C ALA A 74 2.42 11.83 6.48
N TRP A 75 1.18 11.89 6.99
CA TRP A 75 -0.01 11.86 6.15
C TRP A 75 -0.11 13.13 5.28
N GLY A 76 0.22 14.30 5.84
CA GLY A 76 0.28 15.58 5.13
C GLY A 76 1.26 15.60 3.96
N ALA A 77 2.36 14.86 4.06
CA ALA A 77 3.35 14.69 3.01
C ALA A 77 2.93 13.63 1.97
N GLY A 78 1.73 13.04 2.08
CA GLY A 78 1.25 11.99 1.18
C GLY A 78 1.96 10.64 1.38
N ASN A 79 2.51 10.38 2.57
CA ASN A 79 3.12 9.08 2.88
C ASN A 79 2.03 8.01 2.94
N LEU A 80 2.04 7.09 1.96
CA LEU A 80 1.08 5.99 1.85
C LEU A 80 1.07 5.06 3.08
N VAL A 81 2.17 4.97 3.83
CA VAL A 81 2.23 4.15 5.06
C VAL A 81 1.41 4.79 6.19
N ALA A 82 1.36 6.12 6.22
CA ALA A 82 0.67 6.89 7.26
C ALA A 82 -0.73 7.33 6.85
N ASP A 83 -1.22 6.92 5.67
CA ASP A 83 -2.55 7.25 5.18
C ASP A 83 -3.59 6.27 5.76
N PRO A 84 -4.48 6.70 6.68
CA PRO A 84 -5.52 5.85 7.23
C PRO A 84 -6.65 5.58 6.24
N LEU A 85 -6.69 6.29 5.09
CA LEU A 85 -7.73 6.21 4.07
C LEU A 85 -7.31 5.37 2.85
N LEU A 86 -6.27 4.54 2.99
CA LEU A 86 -5.84 3.61 1.94
C LEU A 86 -7.01 2.82 1.36
N LYS A 87 -7.13 2.84 0.03
CA LYS A 87 -8.22 2.16 -0.69
C LYS A 87 -7.85 0.78 -1.19
N THR A 88 -6.58 0.42 -1.13
CA THR A 88 -6.04 -0.85 -1.64
C THR A 88 -4.94 -1.39 -0.71
N PRO A 89 -4.89 -2.71 -0.47
CA PRO A 89 -3.83 -3.35 0.30
C PRO A 89 -2.54 -3.53 -0.50
N VAL A 90 -2.53 -3.14 -1.78
CA VAL A 90 -1.41 -3.30 -2.70
C VAL A 90 -0.67 -1.97 -2.84
N GLU A 91 0.65 -2.02 -2.72
CA GLU A 91 1.54 -0.90 -3.06
C GLU A 91 2.19 -1.14 -4.42
N CYS A 92 2.11 -0.13 -5.28
CA CYS A 92 2.93 -0.04 -6.47
C CYS A 92 4.30 0.55 -6.09
N LEU A 93 5.35 -0.21 -6.36
CA LEU A 93 6.73 0.12 -6.06
C LEU A 93 7.58 0.07 -7.34
N THR A 94 8.73 0.72 -7.31
CA THR A 94 9.76 0.58 -8.34
C THR A 94 11.11 0.27 -7.69
N ALA A 95 11.96 -0.46 -8.39
CA ALA A 95 13.36 -0.64 -8.00
C ALA A 95 14.25 -0.65 -9.23
N ARG A 96 15.45 -0.07 -9.11
CA ARG A 96 16.50 0.04 -10.15
C ARG A 96 17.84 -0.47 -9.61
N GLY A 97 17.81 -1.66 -9.03
CA GLY A 97 18.94 -2.30 -8.36
C GLY A 97 18.72 -2.46 -6.84
N PRO A 98 19.59 -3.21 -6.15
CA PRO A 98 19.52 -3.38 -4.70
C PRO A 98 19.53 -2.04 -3.95
N GLY A 99 18.72 -1.89 -2.91
CA GLY A 99 18.66 -0.67 -2.07
C GLY A 99 17.92 0.52 -2.67
N THR A 100 17.32 0.39 -3.86
CA THR A 100 16.62 1.48 -4.56
C THR A 100 15.10 1.33 -4.56
N LEU A 101 14.56 0.41 -3.77
CA LEU A 101 13.11 0.18 -3.67
C LEU A 101 12.43 1.45 -3.19
N ALA A 102 11.48 1.96 -3.96
CA ALA A 102 10.75 3.18 -3.65
C ALA A 102 9.25 3.02 -3.94
N GLY A 103 8.43 3.62 -3.08
CA GLY A 103 7.01 3.79 -3.30
C GLY A 103 6.75 4.69 -4.50
N LYS A 104 5.85 4.27 -5.40
CA LYS A 104 5.40 5.16 -6.47
C LYS A 104 4.44 6.22 -5.89
N PRO A 105 4.39 7.43 -6.46
CA PRO A 105 3.45 8.47 -6.01
C PRO A 105 1.98 8.04 -6.03
N ALA A 106 1.13 8.69 -5.24
CA ALA A 106 -0.28 8.32 -5.07
C ALA A 106 -1.08 8.26 -6.38
N ASN A 107 -0.80 9.17 -7.33
CA ASN A 107 -1.44 9.22 -8.65
C ASN A 107 -1.06 8.06 -9.59
N VAL A 108 -0.10 7.21 -9.21
CA VAL A 108 0.33 6.02 -9.95
C VAL A 108 0.20 4.72 -9.12
N GLN A 109 -0.52 4.78 -8.00
CA GLN A 109 -0.97 3.60 -7.24
C GLN A 109 -2.20 2.96 -7.91
N ILE A 110 -2.01 2.42 -9.11
CA ILE A 110 -3.10 1.95 -10.01
C ILE A 110 -3.56 0.50 -9.77
N VAL A 111 -2.92 -0.23 -8.86
CA VAL A 111 -3.22 -1.64 -8.61
C VAL A 111 -4.11 -1.76 -7.39
N SER A 112 -5.26 -2.39 -7.57
CA SER A 112 -6.13 -2.81 -6.48
C SER A 112 -5.90 -4.28 -6.15
N GLY A 113 -6.29 -4.70 -4.96
CA GLY A 113 -6.22 -6.11 -4.60
C GLY A 113 -7.05 -6.45 -3.39
N LYS A 114 -7.14 -7.75 -3.14
CA LYS A 114 -7.75 -8.31 -1.94
C LYS A 114 -7.09 -9.65 -1.65
N ALA A 115 -7.02 -10.00 -0.38
CA ALA A 115 -6.62 -11.32 0.03
C ALA A 115 -7.55 -11.90 1.08
N VAL A 116 -7.59 -13.22 1.12
CA VAL A 116 -8.26 -14.00 2.18
C VAL A 116 -7.27 -15.02 2.74
N TYR A 117 -7.37 -15.26 4.04
CA TYR A 117 -6.64 -16.32 4.71
C TYR A 117 -7.62 -17.39 5.15
N ASP A 118 -7.45 -18.61 4.64
CA ASP A 118 -8.25 -19.78 5.00
C ASP A 118 -7.34 -20.99 5.17
N ARG A 119 -7.56 -21.76 6.25
CA ARG A 119 -6.87 -23.03 6.53
C ARG A 119 -5.36 -23.04 6.27
N GLY A 120 -4.66 -21.99 6.73
CA GLY A 120 -3.20 -21.92 6.61
C GLY A 120 -2.68 -21.33 5.30
N VAL A 121 -3.56 -20.88 4.40
CA VAL A 121 -3.20 -20.42 3.06
C VAL A 121 -3.73 -19.01 2.80
N TRP A 122 -2.86 -18.15 2.30
CA TRP A 122 -3.26 -16.86 1.73
C TRP A 122 -3.62 -17.03 0.26
N SER A 123 -4.80 -16.55 -0.12
CA SER A 123 -5.21 -16.36 -1.51
C SER A 123 -5.22 -14.86 -1.80
N VAL A 124 -4.33 -14.39 -2.68
CA VAL A 124 -4.15 -12.96 -3.01
C VAL A 124 -4.54 -12.73 -4.46
N GLN A 125 -5.41 -11.75 -4.69
CA GLN A 125 -5.72 -11.23 -6.01
C GLN A 125 -5.23 -9.79 -6.13
N MET A 126 -4.53 -9.50 -7.21
CA MET A 126 -4.13 -8.16 -7.60
C MET A 126 -4.66 -7.90 -9.01
N GLN A 127 -5.21 -6.71 -9.23
CA GLN A 127 -5.83 -6.33 -10.49
C GLN A 127 -5.51 -4.88 -10.84
N ARG A 128 -5.40 -4.62 -12.14
CA ARG A 128 -5.36 -3.29 -12.72
C ARG A 128 -5.96 -3.34 -14.13
N THR A 129 -6.26 -2.18 -14.69
CA THR A 129 -6.59 -2.06 -16.11
C THR A 129 -5.38 -2.37 -16.99
N MET A 130 -5.64 -2.80 -18.23
CA MET A 130 -4.58 -3.04 -19.23
C MET A 130 -4.00 -1.73 -19.75
N ASP A 131 -4.87 -0.74 -19.97
CA ASP A 131 -4.52 0.64 -20.27
C ASP A 131 -4.16 1.39 -18.98
N LEU A 132 -3.35 2.44 -19.15
CA LEU A 132 -3.02 3.33 -18.06
C LEU A 132 -4.07 4.47 -17.98
N PRO A 133 -4.53 4.84 -16.77
CA PRO A 133 -5.66 5.74 -16.61
C PRO A 133 -5.45 7.19 -17.07
N HIS A 134 -4.21 7.68 -17.22
CA HIS A 134 -3.91 9.06 -17.66
C HIS A 134 -2.62 9.17 -18.50
N GLU A 135 -2.26 10.37 -18.97
CA GLU A 135 -0.91 10.64 -19.51
C GLU A 135 0.12 10.48 -18.38
N HIS A 136 0.59 9.25 -18.18
CA HIS A 136 1.65 8.96 -17.23
C HIS A 136 2.99 9.38 -17.83
N GLY A 137 3.21 10.70 -17.88
CA GLY A 137 4.52 11.27 -18.14
C GLY A 137 5.53 10.69 -17.15
N ALA A 138 6.62 10.13 -17.68
CA ALA A 138 7.79 9.64 -16.95
C ALA A 138 7.58 8.56 -15.86
N ALA A 139 6.37 8.04 -15.63
CA ALA A 139 6.21 6.90 -14.75
C ALA A 139 6.65 5.63 -15.50
N ASP A 140 7.48 4.79 -14.87
CA ASP A 140 7.88 3.46 -15.36
C ASP A 140 6.67 2.48 -15.36
N GLU A 141 5.60 2.86 -16.02
CA GLU A 141 4.35 2.14 -16.17
C GLU A 141 4.21 1.67 -17.61
N ARG A 142 3.74 0.43 -17.76
CA ARG A 142 3.57 -0.21 -19.06
C ARG A 142 2.09 -0.38 -19.36
N VAL A 143 1.66 -0.03 -20.57
CA VAL A 143 0.38 -0.49 -21.13
C VAL A 143 0.51 -1.96 -21.51
N PHE A 144 -0.40 -2.80 -21.02
CA PHE A 144 -0.44 -4.22 -21.40
C PHE A 144 -1.31 -4.38 -22.63
N ARG A 145 -0.75 -4.99 -23.68
CA ARG A 145 -1.47 -5.28 -24.92
C ARG A 145 -1.60 -6.78 -25.11
N ARG A 146 -2.69 -7.21 -25.74
CA ARG A 146 -2.80 -8.59 -26.23
C ARG A 146 -1.58 -8.95 -27.08
N GLY A 147 -1.03 -10.13 -26.85
CA GLY A 147 0.23 -10.62 -27.42
C GLY A 147 1.49 -10.21 -26.64
N ASP A 148 1.39 -9.34 -25.64
CA ASP A 148 2.55 -8.97 -24.82
C ASP A 148 3.14 -10.17 -24.09
N TYR A 149 4.47 -10.20 -24.07
CA TYR A 149 5.26 -11.04 -23.20
C TYR A 149 5.86 -10.19 -22.08
N ILE A 150 5.52 -10.53 -20.83
CA ILE A 150 5.97 -9.80 -19.65
C ILE A 150 6.75 -10.77 -18.75
N PRO A 151 8.03 -10.51 -18.46
CA PRO A 151 8.75 -11.22 -17.42
C PRO A 151 8.13 -10.91 -16.06
N VAL A 152 7.73 -11.94 -15.31
CA VAL A 152 7.18 -11.81 -13.95
C VAL A 152 7.96 -12.69 -12.98
N SER A 153 8.14 -12.22 -11.75
CA SER A 153 8.63 -13.03 -10.64
C SER A 153 7.83 -12.73 -9.39
N PHE A 154 7.76 -13.71 -8.49
CA PHE A 154 7.01 -13.60 -7.25
C PHE A 154 7.97 -13.66 -6.07
N ALA A 155 7.62 -12.91 -5.02
CA ALA A 155 8.35 -12.93 -3.76
C ALA A 155 7.37 -13.06 -2.60
N ILE A 156 7.71 -13.92 -1.63
CA ILE A 156 6.88 -14.21 -0.46
C ILE A 156 7.72 -14.00 0.79
N TRP A 157 7.15 -13.29 1.74
CA TRP A 157 7.70 -13.07 3.08
C TRP A 157 6.83 -13.79 4.09
N ASN A 158 7.40 -14.77 4.80
CA ASN A 158 6.72 -15.39 5.93
C ASN A 158 7.03 -14.62 7.22
N GLY A 159 6.11 -13.77 7.65
CA GLY A 159 6.24 -12.99 8.89
C GLY A 159 6.46 -13.86 10.13
N ALA A 160 5.88 -15.06 10.19
CA ALA A 160 6.09 -16.00 11.31
C ALA A 160 7.53 -16.56 11.37
N SER A 161 8.25 -16.56 10.25
CA SER A 161 9.68 -16.92 10.16
C SER A 161 10.60 -15.69 10.31
N GLY A 162 10.04 -14.50 10.55
CA GLY A 162 10.78 -13.26 10.66
C GLY A 162 11.34 -12.74 9.32
N ASP A 163 10.75 -13.18 8.20
CA ASP A 163 11.10 -12.65 6.88
C ASP A 163 10.74 -11.17 6.77
N ARG A 164 11.67 -10.38 6.27
CA ARG A 164 11.54 -8.94 6.06
C ARG A 164 12.59 -8.44 5.07
N ASP A 165 12.25 -7.40 4.33
CA ASP A 165 13.15 -6.76 3.36
C ASP A 165 13.78 -7.79 2.38
N GLY A 166 15.11 -7.97 2.38
CA GLY A 166 15.81 -8.92 1.51
C GLY A 166 15.61 -10.39 1.90
N ARG A 167 15.16 -10.69 3.12
CA ARG A 167 14.89 -12.06 3.59
C ARG A 167 13.49 -12.48 3.14
N LYS A 168 13.45 -13.26 2.06
CA LYS A 168 12.22 -13.73 1.41
C LYS A 168 12.48 -14.92 0.50
N SER A 169 11.43 -15.66 0.18
CA SER A 169 11.46 -16.64 -0.90
C SER A 169 11.13 -15.96 -2.22
N ILE A 170 11.86 -16.29 -3.30
CA ILE A 170 11.63 -15.73 -4.63
C ILE A 170 11.48 -16.85 -5.67
N SER A 171 10.62 -16.63 -6.67
CA SER A 171 10.61 -17.46 -7.86
C SER A 171 11.72 -17.03 -8.84
N ILE A 172 12.03 -17.91 -9.79
CA ILE A 172 12.71 -17.48 -11.02
C ILE A 172 11.77 -16.58 -11.87
N TRP A 173 12.33 -15.90 -12.87
CA TRP A 173 11.53 -15.16 -13.84
C TRP A 173 10.73 -16.11 -14.72
N GLN A 174 9.44 -15.82 -14.85
CA GLN A 174 8.47 -16.54 -15.65
C GLN A 174 7.95 -15.68 -16.78
N LYS A 175 7.36 -16.34 -17.78
CA LYS A 175 6.70 -15.69 -18.91
C LYS A 175 5.21 -15.55 -18.69
N LEU A 176 4.76 -14.32 -18.44
CA LEU A 176 3.34 -13.96 -18.49
C LEU A 176 2.99 -13.54 -19.92
N VAL A 177 2.03 -14.23 -20.53
CA VAL A 177 1.48 -13.89 -21.84
C VAL A 177 0.12 -13.25 -21.62
N ILE A 178 -0.08 -12.07 -22.23
CA ILE A 178 -1.39 -11.42 -22.27
C ILE A 178 -2.08 -11.90 -23.55
N ASP A 179 -3.18 -12.65 -23.41
CA ASP A 179 -4.01 -13.10 -24.54
C ASP A 179 -5.31 -12.29 -24.63
#